data_AF-A0A6L9IKG0-F1
#
_entry.id   AF-A0A6L9IKG0-F1
#
_cell.length_a   1.000
_cell.length_b   1.000
_cell.length_c   1.000
_cell.angle_alpha   90.00
_cell.angle_beta   90.00
_cell.angle_gamma   90.00
#
_symmetry.space_group_name_H-M   'P 1'
#
loop_
_entity.id
_entity.type
_entity.pdbx_description
1 polymer ?
#
loop_
_entity_poly.entity_id
_entity_poly.type
_entity_poly.pdbx_seq_one_letter_code
_entity_poly.pdbx_strand_id
1 'polypeptide(L)'
;MSATRPVRILRIIARLNIGGPAIHVTLLTQRLGPPDYESTLVCGSLGPGEGDMHFYAAAHGVEPIIIESLSPVLNPITDSIT
;
A
#
# COMPACT_ATOMS: atom_id res chain seq x y z
N MET A 1 26.61 5.78 -21.66
CA MET A 1 25.14 5.58 -21.70
C MET A 1 24.61 6.18 -20.41
N SER A 2 23.77 7.21 -20.46
CA SER A 2 23.17 7.76 -19.24
C SER A 2 22.28 6.68 -18.64
N ALA A 3 22.56 6.23 -17.42
CA ALA A 3 21.72 5.27 -16.74
C ALA A 3 20.33 5.90 -16.59
N THR A 4 19.34 5.39 -17.33
CA THR A 4 17.96 5.79 -17.18
C THR A 4 17.54 5.40 -15.77
N ARG A 5 17.20 6.40 -14.95
CA ARG A 5 16.69 6.15 -13.59
C ARG A 5 15.39 5.34 -13.70
N PRO A 6 15.14 4.39 -12.77
CA PRO A 6 13.90 3.63 -12.76
C PRO A 6 12.69 4.54 -12.61
N VAL A 7 11.56 4.13 -13.19
CA VAL A 7 10.28 4.81 -12.99
C VAL A 7 9.78 4.50 -11.57
N ARG A 8 9.51 5.55 -10.80
CA ARG A 8 9.01 5.43 -9.42
C ARG A 8 7.49 5.27 -9.42
N ILE A 9 6.99 4.23 -8.78
CA ILE A 9 5.55 3.96 -8.68
C ILE A 9 5.14 3.92 -7.21
N LEU A 10 4.24 4.82 -6.82
CA LEU A 10 3.59 4.80 -5.52
C LEU A 10 2.19 4.21 -5.66
N ARG A 11 1.89 3.12 -4.96
CA ARG A 11 0.54 2.56 -4.88
C ARG A 11 -0.02 2.85 -3.51
N ILE A 12 -1.12 3.59 -3.47
CA ILE A 12 -1.83 3.90 -2.23
C ILE A 12 -3.15 3.13 -2.26
N ILE A 13 -3.42 2.37 -1.20
CA ILE A 13 -4.71 1.74 -0.93
C ILE A 13 -5.20 2.18 0.45
N ALA A 14 -6.51 2.31 0.63
CA ALA A 14 -7.06 2.77 1.92
C ALA A 14 -6.62 1.87 3.08
N ARG A 15 -6.70 0.55 2.91
CA ARG A 15 -6.37 -0.47 3.92
C ARG A 15 -5.87 -1.73 3.24
N LEU A 16 -5.01 -2.50 3.92
CA LEU A 16 -4.54 -3.80 3.43
C LEU A 16 -5.39 -4.94 4.01
N ASN A 17 -6.70 -4.88 3.75
CA ASN A 17 -7.64 -5.86 4.28
C ASN A 17 -7.79 -7.10 3.39
N ILE A 18 -8.48 -8.13 3.87
CA ILE A 18 -8.76 -9.35 3.10
C ILE A 18 -9.56 -9.03 1.83
N GLY A 19 -8.95 -9.25 0.66
CA GLY A 19 -9.65 -9.14 -0.60
C GLY A 19 -8.75 -9.02 -1.84
N GLY A 20 -9.40 -9.06 -3.00
CA GLY A 20 -8.75 -8.89 -4.31
C GLY A 20 -7.89 -7.63 -4.44
N PRO A 21 -8.30 -6.45 -3.93
CA PRO A 21 -7.47 -5.25 -3.99
C PRO A 21 -6.09 -5.39 -3.33
N ALA A 22 -6.03 -5.98 -2.12
CA ALA A 22 -4.77 -6.20 -1.39
C ALA A 22 -3.85 -7.18 -2.13
N ILE A 23 -4.40 -8.24 -2.73
CA ILE A 23 -3.66 -9.16 -3.61
C ILE A 23 -3.09 -8.40 -4.81
N HIS A 24 -3.92 -7.59 -5.47
CA HIS A 24 -3.54 -6.89 -6.69
C HIS A 24 -2.41 -5.88 -6.45
N VAL A 25 -2.53 -5.03 -5.43
CA VAL A 25 -1.49 -4.03 -5.14
C VAL A 25 -0.19 -4.67 -4.64
N THR A 26 -0.27 -5.81 -3.94
CA THR A 26 0.92 -6.59 -3.54
C THR A 26 1.64 -7.14 -4.76
N LEU A 27 0.93 -7.87 -5.63
CA LEU A 27 1.52 -8.50 -6.81
C LEU A 27 2.07 -7.48 -7.80
N LEU A 28 1.40 -6.33 -7.98
CA LEU A 28 1.91 -5.26 -8.83
C LEU A 28 3.16 -4.61 -8.24
N THR A 29 3.22 -4.40 -6.92
CA THR A 29 4.40 -3.85 -6.26
C THR A 29 5.59 -4.80 -6.38
N GLN A 30 5.37 -6.10 -6.18
CA GLN A 30 6.40 -7.11 -6.36
C GLN A 30 6.91 -7.19 -7.81
N ARG A 31 5.99 -7.22 -8.79
CA ARG A 31 6.36 -7.49 -10.19
C ARG A 31 6.88 -6.29 -10.95
N LEU A 32 6.54 -5.08 -10.52
CA LEU A 32 7.09 -3.84 -11.09
C LEU A 32 8.26 -3.37 -10.22
N GLY A 33 9.34 -4.14 -10.27
CA GLY A 33 10.58 -3.88 -9.55
C GLY A 33 11.78 -3.57 -10.46
N PRO A 34 13.00 -3.56 -9.90
CA PRO A 34 14.21 -3.24 -10.64
C PRO A 34 14.46 -4.16 -11.85
N PRO A 35 15.17 -3.68 -12.90
CA PRO A 35 15.87 -2.39 -12.98
C PRO A 35 15.00 -1.23 -13.49
N ASP A 36 13.83 -1.53 -14.07
CA ASP A 36 13.02 -0.53 -14.77
C ASP A 36 12.11 0.27 -13.83
N TYR A 37 11.76 -0.31 -12.69
CA TYR A 37 10.82 0.27 -11.74
C TYR A 37 11.33 0.25 -10.30
N GLU A 38 10.86 1.24 -9.54
CA GLU A 38 10.98 1.30 -8.09
C GLU A 38 9.57 1.47 -7.52
N SER A 39 8.98 0.38 -7.01
CA SER A 39 7.61 0.37 -6.51
C SER A 39 7.54 0.42 -4.98
N THR A 40 6.64 1.25 -4.46
CA THR A 40 6.31 1.32 -3.03
C THR A 40 4.81 1.14 -2.84
N LEU A 41 4.43 0.29 -1.88
CA LEU A 41 3.04 0.15 -1.43
C LEU A 41 2.84 0.98 -0.16
N VAL A 42 1.74 1.73 -0.13
CA VAL A 42 1.29 2.51 1.02
C VAL A 42 -0.13 2.07 1.35
N CYS A 43 -0.40 1.85 2.63
CA CYS A 43 -1.74 1.58 3.11
C CYS A 43 -2.04 2.31 4.41
N GLY A 44 -3.32 2.39 4.72
CA GLY A 44 -3.79 2.85 6.01
C GLY A 44 -3.97 1.72 7.02
N SER A 45 -4.30 2.10 8.26
CA SER A 45 -4.55 1.18 9.36
C SER A 45 -5.86 0.41 9.18
N LEU A 46 -5.90 -0.84 9.66
CA LEU A 46 -7.11 -1.65 9.68
C LEU A 46 -8.08 -1.22 10.78
N GLY A 47 -9.38 -1.40 10.53
CA GLY A 47 -10.43 -1.21 11.53
C GLY A 47 -10.54 -2.39 12.51
N PRO A 48 -11.20 -2.21 13.66
CA PRO A 48 -11.49 -3.30 14.59
C PRO A 48 -12.24 -4.45 13.88
N GLY A 49 -11.70 -5.66 13.96
CA GLY A 49 -12.30 -6.86 13.36
C GLY A 49 -12.10 -7.01 11.85
N GLU A 50 -11.39 -6.09 11.19
CA GLU A 50 -10.98 -6.30 9.79
C GLU A 50 -9.89 -7.37 9.70
N GLY A 51 -9.97 -8.24 8.69
CA GLY A 51 -8.92 -9.21 8.40
C GLY A 51 -7.70 -8.54 7.76
N ASP A 52 -6.52 -9.04 8.11
CA ASP A 52 -5.23 -8.45 7.73
C ASP A 52 -4.53 -9.23 6.60
N MET A 53 -4.09 -8.54 5.54
CA MET A 53 -3.27 -9.10 4.45
C MET A 53 -1.79 -8.74 4.47
N HIS A 54 -1.24 -8.18 5.55
CA HIS A 54 0.22 -7.96 5.69
C HIS A 54 1.01 -9.27 5.56
N PHE A 55 0.45 -10.40 6.00
CA PHE A 55 1.09 -11.71 5.80
C PHE A 55 1.32 -12.01 4.31
N TYR A 56 0.39 -11.61 3.44
CA TYR A 56 0.47 -11.84 2.00
C TYR A 56 1.49 -10.90 1.37
N ALA A 57 1.52 -9.63 1.78
CA ALA A 57 2.54 -8.67 1.35
C ALA A 57 3.95 -9.15 1.73
N ALA A 58 4.14 -9.54 2.98
CA ALA A 58 5.41 -10.08 3.49
C ALA A 58 5.84 -11.34 2.73
N ALA A 59 4.91 -12.26 2.44
CA ALA A 59 5.21 -13.47 1.65
C ALA A 59 5.67 -13.17 0.21
N HIS A 60 5.37 -11.97 -0.32
CA HIS A 60 5.82 -11.51 -1.64
C HIS A 60 7.00 -10.53 -1.56
N GLY A 61 7.61 -10.36 -0.38
CA GLY A 61 8.72 -9.43 -0.17
C GLY A 61 8.32 -7.95 -0.28
N VAL A 62 7.05 -7.64 -0.09
CA VAL A 62 6.52 -6.28 -0.10
C VAL A 62 6.28 -5.83 1.33
N GLU A 63 6.99 -4.79 1.76
CA GLU A 63 6.76 -4.12 3.05
C GLU A 63 5.98 -2.82 2.80
N PRO A 64 4.70 -2.75 3.17
CA PRO A 64 3.90 -1.54 3.01
C PRO A 64 4.34 -0.44 3.98
N ILE A 65 4.28 0.81 3.53
CA ILE A 65 4.37 1.97 4.44
C ILE A 65 2.98 2.25 4.99
N ILE A 66 2.86 2.34 6.31
CA ILE A 66 1.60 2.63 6.99
C ILE A 66 1.44 4.14 7.19
N ILE A 67 0.28 4.67 6.78
CA ILE A 67 -0.16 6.03 7.12
C ILE A 67 -1.28 5.90 8.16
N GLU A 68 -0.96 6.16 9.43
CA GLU A 68 -1.91 6.05 10.55
C GLU A 68 -3.12 6.98 10.42
N SER A 69 -2.96 8.15 9.79
CA SER A 69 -4.08 9.07 9.55
C SER A 69 -5.06 8.55 8.49
N LEU A 70 -4.67 7.56 7.69
CA LEU A 70 -5.55 6.89 6.73
C LEU A 70 -6.21 5.71 7.46
N SER A 71 -7.25 6.01 8.23
CA SER A 71 -7.96 5.01 9.04
C SER A 71 -9.45 4.96 8.68
N PRO A 72 -10.18 3.88 9.03
CA PRO A 72 -11.63 3.85 8.88
C PRO A 72 -12.37 4.62 9.99
N VAL A 73 -11.66 5.09 11.03
CA VAL A 73 -12.25 5.85 12.14
C VAL A 73 -12.46 7.29 11.69
N LEU A 74 -13.71 7.77 11.77
CA LEU A 74 -14.01 9.18 11.52
C LEU A 74 -13.36 10.06 12.59
N ASN A 75 -12.65 11.08 12.15
CA ASN A 75 -12.02 12.07 13.02
C ASN A 75 -12.76 13.42 12.89
N PRO A 76 -13.41 13.90 13.97
CA PRO A 76 -14.22 15.12 13.91
C PRO A 76 -13.46 16.39 13.48
N ILE A 77 -12.13 16.45 13.64
CA ILE A 77 -11.33 17.63 13.28
C ILE A 77 -10.81 17.52 11.85
N THR A 78 -10.30 16.35 11.46
CA THR A 78 -9.71 16.19 10.12
C THR A 78 -10.76 15.95 9.03
N ASP A 79 -11.95 15.48 9.42
CA ASP A 79 -13.00 15.09 8.47
C ASP A 79 -14.15 16.10 8.41
N SER A 80 -14.09 17.20 9.15
CA SER A 80 -15.13 18.25 9.16
C SER A 80 -15.07 19.19 7.94
N ILE A 81 -14.03 19.10 7.11
CA ILE A 81 -13.93 19.83 5.84
C ILE A 81 -14.10 18.79 4.72
N THR A 82 -15.28 18.79 4.09
CA THR A 82 -15.55 18.05 2.84
C THR A 82 -15.44 18.99 1.65
#